data_AF-A0A3B3YI77-F1
#
_entry.id   AF-A0A3B3YI77-F1
#
_cell.length_a   1.000
_cell.length_b   1.000
_cell.length_c   1.000
_cell.angle_alpha   90.00
_cell.angle_beta   90.00
_cell.angle_gamma   90.00
#
_symmetry.space_group_name_H-M   'P 1'
#
loop_
_entity.id
_entity.type
_entity.pdbx_description
1 polymer ?
#
loop_
_entity_poly.entity_id
_entity_poly.type
_entity_poly.pdbx_seq_one_letter_code
_entity_poly.pdbx_strand_id
1 'polypeptide(L)'
;MSRVQWAEVDFDPPPGAIRLLTPQPADGKTYVMYHGTTQASAQSILARGFRQSKDGMLGRGVYLSRDLEKASRYPIGHPEWDKVVIKVKVNVGKVKAITKQNHPLQKTWHDHGYDTAWVPPNCGMTESGLEEDCVWDPRRIVILGVIYPFMVPVQVGYPAVDAVEGPAVGDVIHQQDPLRRDGVTRIRTSQTIPKR
;
A
#
# COMPACT_ATOMS: atom_id res chain seq x y z
N MET A 1 -15.66 -20.13 -2.22
CA MET A 1 -15.32 -19.01 -1.30
C MET A 1 -14.43 -18.03 -2.05
N SER A 2 -14.42 -16.75 -1.73
CA SER A 2 -13.52 -15.75 -2.34
C SER A 2 -12.69 -15.10 -1.23
N ARG A 3 -11.40 -14.90 -1.46
CA ARG A 3 -10.52 -14.20 -0.51
C ARG A 3 -10.41 -12.74 -0.92
N VAL A 4 -10.57 -11.83 0.03
CA VAL A 4 -10.28 -10.41 -0.17
C VAL A 4 -8.78 -10.20 -0.03
N GLN A 5 -8.19 -9.50 -0.98
CA GLN A 5 -6.80 -9.10 -0.94
C GLN A 5 -6.68 -7.58 -1.10
N TRP A 6 -5.57 -7.05 -0.58
CA TRP A 6 -5.23 -5.63 -0.57
C TRP A 6 -3.80 -5.50 -1.08
N ALA A 7 -3.60 -4.67 -2.09
CA ALA A 7 -2.29 -4.50 -2.71
C ALA A 7 -2.15 -3.07 -3.22
N GLU A 8 -0.94 -2.55 -3.10
CA GLU A 8 -0.58 -1.35 -3.82
C GLU A 8 -0.20 -1.70 -5.25
N VAL A 9 -0.58 -0.84 -6.18
CA VAL A 9 -0.16 -0.95 -7.58
C VAL A 9 1.20 -0.29 -7.85
N ASP A 10 1.67 0.55 -6.92
CA ASP A 10 2.95 1.27 -6.98
C ASP A 10 3.69 1.14 -5.64
N PHE A 11 4.82 0.43 -5.68
CA PHE A 11 5.64 0.10 -4.52
C PHE A 11 6.63 1.20 -4.17
N ASP A 12 6.96 2.11 -5.09
CA ASP A 12 7.93 3.16 -4.80
C ASP A 12 7.25 4.30 -4.01
N PRO A 13 7.88 4.78 -2.92
CA PRO A 13 7.36 5.93 -2.20
C PRO A 13 7.53 7.19 -3.07
N PRO A 14 6.57 8.14 -3.00
CA PRO A 14 6.70 9.40 -3.73
C PRO A 14 7.88 10.23 -3.20
N PRO A 15 8.42 11.18 -3.98
CA PRO A 15 9.58 11.99 -3.60
C PRO A 15 9.47 12.58 -2.18
N GLY A 16 10.51 12.38 -1.38
CA GLY A 16 10.60 12.87 0.00
C GLY A 16 9.76 12.10 1.02
N ALA A 17 9.01 11.06 0.62
CA ALA A 17 8.45 10.08 1.53
C ALA A 17 9.37 8.86 1.61
N ILE A 18 9.42 8.21 2.77
CA ILE A 18 10.13 6.96 2.96
C ILE A 18 9.16 5.90 3.46
N ARG A 19 9.33 4.64 3.01
CA ARG A 19 8.76 3.51 3.74
C ARG A 19 9.63 3.31 4.96
N LEU A 20 9.01 3.30 6.14
CA LEU A 20 9.77 3.08 7.34
C LEU A 20 10.16 1.59 7.42
N LEU A 21 11.43 1.31 7.18
CA LEU A 21 12.03 -0.01 7.37
C LEU A 21 12.62 -0.19 8.79
N THR A 22 12.61 0.87 9.59
CA THR A 22 13.14 0.89 10.96
C THR A 22 12.03 0.66 11.99
N PRO A 23 12.37 0.18 13.21
CA PRO A 23 11.36 -0.11 14.24
C PRO A 23 10.53 1.10 14.68
N GLN A 24 11.14 2.30 14.66
CA GLN A 24 10.52 3.55 15.11
C GLN A 24 10.56 4.66 14.04
N PRO A 25 9.54 5.53 13.97
CA PRO A 25 9.59 6.75 13.18
C PRO A 25 10.65 7.71 13.76
N ALA A 26 11.26 8.49 12.89
CA ALA A 26 12.21 9.54 13.24
C ALA A 26 11.56 10.92 13.08
N ASP A 27 11.90 11.83 13.99
CA ASP A 27 11.38 13.19 13.97
C ASP A 27 11.66 13.91 12.64
N GLY A 28 10.70 14.72 12.22
CA GLY A 28 10.76 15.55 11.01
C GLY A 28 10.74 14.76 9.70
N LYS A 29 10.61 13.43 9.74
CA LYS A 29 10.55 12.61 8.54
C LYS A 29 9.13 12.53 7.99
N THR A 30 9.05 12.07 6.75
CA THR A 30 7.80 11.90 6.04
C THR A 30 7.63 10.46 5.60
N TYR A 31 6.48 9.86 5.91
CA TYR A 31 6.23 8.43 5.72
C TYR A 31 5.03 8.18 4.82
N VAL A 32 5.04 7.04 4.13
CA VAL A 32 3.83 6.45 3.55
C VAL A 32 3.09 5.71 4.66
N MET A 33 1.80 6.00 4.80
CA MET A 33 0.90 5.37 5.78
C MET A 33 -0.49 5.14 5.16
N TYR A 34 -1.37 4.51 5.93
CA TYR A 34 -2.66 4.00 5.50
C TYR A 34 -3.76 4.35 6.49
N HIS A 35 -4.94 4.69 5.97
CA HIS A 35 -6.16 4.91 6.74
C HIS A 35 -7.29 4.03 6.20
N GLY A 36 -7.73 3.04 6.97
CA GLY A 36 -8.90 2.23 6.63
C GLY A 36 -10.20 2.94 6.97
N THR A 37 -11.14 2.97 6.03
CA THR A 37 -12.42 3.64 6.20
C THR A 37 -13.47 3.09 5.22
N THR A 38 -14.68 3.63 5.23
CA THR A 38 -15.74 3.26 4.27
C THR A 38 -15.61 4.04 2.97
N GLN A 39 -16.16 3.52 1.86
CA GLN A 39 -16.16 4.24 0.58
C GLN A 39 -16.73 5.65 0.68
N ALA A 40 -17.87 5.81 1.36
CA ALA A 40 -18.51 7.11 1.57
C ALA A 40 -17.62 8.07 2.39
N SER A 41 -16.95 7.56 3.42
CA SER A 41 -16.02 8.35 4.23
C SER A 41 -14.78 8.76 3.44
N ALA A 42 -14.26 7.87 2.59
CA ALA A 42 -13.15 8.17 1.71
C ALA A 42 -13.50 9.27 0.69
N GLN A 43 -14.68 9.21 0.06
CA GLN A 43 -15.16 10.28 -0.81
C GLN A 43 -15.22 11.63 -0.09
N SER A 44 -15.73 11.63 1.15
CA SER A 44 -15.75 12.81 2.01
C SER A 44 -14.34 13.36 2.31
N ILE A 45 -13.40 12.47 2.63
CA ILE A 45 -12.00 12.83 2.94
C ILE A 45 -11.29 13.36 1.69
N LEU A 46 -11.53 12.77 0.51
CA LEU A 46 -10.99 13.27 -0.75
C LEU A 46 -11.50 14.67 -1.09
N ALA A 47 -12.79 14.93 -0.85
CA ALA A 47 -13.40 16.21 -1.18
C ALA A 47 -13.05 17.33 -0.19
N ARG A 48 -12.87 17.01 1.09
CA ARG A 48 -12.79 18.00 2.19
C ARG A 48 -11.52 17.92 3.04
N GLY A 49 -10.65 16.96 2.75
CA GLY A 49 -9.50 16.62 3.57
C GLY A 49 -9.87 15.80 4.81
N PHE A 50 -8.83 15.35 5.52
CA PHE A 50 -8.99 14.68 6.81
C PHE A 50 -9.51 15.64 7.88
N ARG A 51 -10.26 15.09 8.83
CA ARG A 51 -10.68 15.77 10.06
C ARG A 51 -10.26 14.91 11.24
N GLN A 52 -9.89 15.55 12.34
CA GLN A 52 -9.60 14.83 13.57
C GLN A 52 -10.84 14.05 14.03
N SER A 53 -10.62 12.84 14.54
CA SER A 53 -11.62 12.15 15.36
C SER A 53 -11.93 12.99 16.61
N LYS A 54 -13.07 12.73 17.26
CA LYS A 54 -13.40 13.43 18.53
C LYS A 54 -12.55 12.93 19.71
N ASP A 55 -12.16 11.65 19.68
CA ASP A 55 -11.35 10.97 20.68
C ASP A 55 -10.73 9.70 20.07
N GLY A 56 -9.94 8.98 20.85
CA GLY A 56 -9.35 7.68 20.55
C GLY A 56 -8.41 7.23 21.65
N MET A 57 -7.73 6.09 21.46
CA MET A 57 -6.75 5.56 22.42
C MET A 57 -5.62 6.55 22.72
N LEU A 58 -5.30 7.42 21.75
CA LEU A 58 -4.26 8.44 21.79
C LEU A 58 -4.85 9.86 21.85
N GLY A 59 -6.14 10.00 22.17
CA GLY A 59 -6.87 11.27 22.11
C GLY A 59 -7.34 11.62 20.69
N ARG A 60 -7.72 12.87 20.46
CA ARG A 60 -8.19 13.33 19.14
C ARG A 60 -7.05 13.43 18.13
N GLY A 61 -7.32 13.06 16.89
CA GLY A 61 -6.37 13.16 15.78
C GLY A 61 -6.79 12.34 14.58
N VAL A 62 -5.87 12.17 13.62
CA VAL A 62 -6.07 11.27 12.48
C VAL A 62 -5.24 10.01 12.70
N TYR A 63 -5.93 8.87 12.77
CA TYR A 63 -5.33 7.57 13.04
C TYR A 63 -4.85 6.91 11.76
N LEU A 64 -3.60 6.47 11.76
CA LEU A 64 -2.91 5.90 10.61
C LEU A 64 -2.12 4.67 11.04
N SER A 65 -1.85 3.79 10.08
CA SER A 65 -0.87 2.73 10.25
C SER A 65 0.09 2.70 9.08
N ARG A 66 1.32 2.25 9.33
CA ARG A 66 2.33 1.89 8.33
C ARG A 66 2.05 0.53 7.70
N ASP A 67 1.11 -0.25 8.25
CA ASP A 67 0.70 -1.57 7.77
C ASP A 67 -0.65 -1.49 7.03
N LEU A 68 -0.62 -1.79 5.73
CA LEU A 68 -1.80 -1.82 4.86
C LEU A 68 -2.82 -2.89 5.31
N GLU A 69 -2.35 -4.06 5.72
CA GLU A 69 -3.20 -5.16 6.17
C GLU A 69 -3.83 -4.85 7.53
N LYS A 70 -3.15 -4.09 8.39
CA LYS A 70 -3.78 -3.54 9.61
C LYS A 70 -4.88 -2.56 9.23
N ALA A 71 -4.56 -1.56 8.41
CA ALA A 71 -5.48 -0.49 8.07
C ALA A 71 -6.74 -1.04 7.39
N SER A 72 -6.60 -2.03 6.50
CA SER A 72 -7.73 -2.62 5.77
C SER A 72 -8.79 -3.29 6.63
N ARG A 73 -8.49 -3.63 7.89
CA ARG A 73 -9.46 -4.22 8.82
C ARG A 73 -10.55 -3.23 9.21
N TYR A 74 -10.28 -1.93 9.11
CA TYR A 74 -11.17 -0.88 9.58
C TYR A 74 -12.17 -0.41 8.51
N PRO A 75 -13.42 -0.11 8.90
CA PRO A 75 -13.97 -0.24 10.26
C PRO A 75 -14.21 -1.71 10.66
N ILE A 76 -13.95 -2.04 11.93
CA ILE A 76 -14.13 -3.41 12.45
C ILE A 76 -15.61 -3.81 12.36
N GLY A 77 -15.88 -5.03 11.91
CA GLY A 77 -17.25 -5.54 11.76
C GLY A 77 -18.03 -4.96 10.57
N HIS A 78 -17.41 -4.10 9.75
CA HIS A 78 -18.03 -3.56 8.54
C HIS A 78 -17.91 -4.54 7.36
N PRO A 79 -18.84 -4.56 6.38
CA PRO A 79 -18.73 -5.41 5.20
C PRO A 79 -17.47 -5.11 4.38
N GLU A 80 -16.70 -6.14 4.02
CA GLU A 80 -15.43 -6.00 3.28
C GLU A 80 -15.57 -5.24 1.96
N TRP A 81 -16.69 -5.44 1.24
CA TRP A 81 -16.93 -4.78 -0.04
C TRP A 81 -17.08 -3.26 0.06
N ASP A 82 -17.39 -2.73 1.26
CA ASP A 82 -17.55 -1.29 1.48
C ASP A 82 -16.35 -0.65 2.18
N LYS A 83 -15.33 -1.45 2.53
CA LYS A 83 -14.06 -0.93 3.06
C LYS A 83 -13.19 -0.44 1.92
N VAL A 84 -12.39 0.58 2.21
CA VAL A 84 -11.29 1.06 1.37
C VAL A 84 -10.13 1.51 2.26
N VAL A 85 -8.94 1.59 1.68
CA VAL A 85 -7.78 2.15 2.38
C VAL A 85 -7.27 3.38 1.63
N ILE A 86 -7.12 4.49 2.33
CA ILE A 86 -6.50 5.70 1.79
C ILE A 86 -5.00 5.63 2.04
N LYS A 87 -4.21 5.63 0.96
CA LYS A 87 -2.74 5.75 1.01
C LYS A 87 -2.37 7.23 1.15
N VAL A 88 -1.53 7.55 2.13
CA VAL A 88 -1.17 8.94 2.46
C VAL A 88 0.34 9.11 2.62
N LYS A 89 0.80 10.33 2.36
CA LYS A 89 2.14 10.83 2.72
C LYS A 89 2.00 11.73 3.94
N VAL A 90 2.75 11.47 5.00
CA VAL A 90 2.57 12.10 6.32
C VAL A 90 3.87 12.68 6.83
N ASN A 91 3.93 13.99 7.06
CA ASN A 91 5.03 14.60 7.81
C ASN A 91 4.77 14.48 9.31
N VAL A 92 5.48 13.56 9.97
CA VAL A 92 5.20 13.22 11.37
C VAL A 92 5.65 14.29 12.37
N GLY A 93 6.46 15.27 11.95
CA GLY A 93 6.95 16.31 12.84
C GLY A 93 7.68 15.73 14.05
N LYS A 94 7.42 16.27 15.25
CA LYS A 94 7.95 15.73 16.51
C LYS A 94 7.11 14.56 17.00
N VAL A 95 7.72 13.39 17.20
CA VAL A 95 7.00 12.15 17.55
C VAL A 95 7.10 11.84 19.04
N LYS A 96 5.98 11.44 19.65
CA LYS A 96 5.94 10.90 21.00
C LYS A 96 5.59 9.42 20.99
N ALA A 97 6.52 8.58 21.44
CA ALA A 97 6.21 7.18 21.74
C ALA A 97 5.28 7.08 22.96
N ILE A 98 4.18 6.35 22.81
CA ILE A 98 3.20 5.99 23.84
C ILE A 98 3.26 4.48 24.02
N THR A 99 3.96 4.03 25.06
CA THR A 99 4.41 2.64 25.22
C THR A 99 3.57 1.79 26.17
N LYS A 100 2.54 2.37 26.81
CA LYS A 100 1.70 1.67 27.79
C LYS A 100 0.36 2.37 27.98
N GLN A 101 -0.64 1.59 28.40
CA GLN A 101 -1.91 2.16 28.83
C GLN A 101 -1.70 3.08 30.04
N ASN A 102 -2.50 4.13 30.12
CA ASN A 102 -2.39 5.21 31.10
C ASN A 102 -1.02 5.92 31.06
N HIS A 103 -0.39 5.99 29.89
CA HIS A 103 0.81 6.82 29.73
C HIS A 103 0.44 8.28 30.04
N PRO A 104 1.27 9.06 30.78
CA PRO A 104 0.92 10.42 31.21
C PRO A 104 0.53 11.36 30.07
N LEU A 105 1.13 11.15 28.89
CA LEU A 105 0.86 11.92 27.67
C LEU A 105 -0.04 11.19 26.66
N GLN A 106 -0.70 10.09 27.03
CA GLN A 106 -1.44 9.23 26.10
C GLN A 106 -2.44 10.02 25.26
N LYS A 107 -3.16 10.98 25.87
CA LYS A 107 -4.15 11.82 25.17
C LYS A 107 -3.77 13.30 25.07
N THR A 108 -2.65 13.73 25.66
CA THR A 108 -2.27 15.15 25.84
C THR A 108 -0.90 15.49 25.23
N TRP A 109 -0.30 14.57 24.48
CA TRP A 109 0.99 14.74 23.81
C TRP A 109 1.04 16.00 22.92
N HIS A 110 -0.06 16.36 22.27
CA HIS A 110 -0.13 17.53 21.41
C HIS A 110 0.01 18.85 22.19
N ASP A 111 -0.52 18.92 23.42
CA ASP A 111 -0.35 20.09 24.31
C ASP A 111 1.11 20.29 24.73
N HIS A 112 1.94 19.25 24.56
CA HIS A 112 3.37 19.25 24.88
C HIS A 112 4.25 19.48 23.65
N GLY A 113 3.66 19.96 22.55
CA GLY A 113 4.38 20.33 21.32
C GLY A 113 4.82 19.14 20.47
N TYR A 114 4.17 17.97 20.62
CA TYR A 114 4.34 16.85 19.71
C TYR A 114 3.29 16.90 18.59
N ASP A 115 3.71 16.49 17.40
CA ASP A 115 2.87 16.52 16.19
C ASP A 115 2.19 15.17 15.91
N THR A 116 2.84 14.09 16.36
CA THR A 116 2.36 12.71 16.21
C THR A 116 2.58 11.94 17.51
N ALA A 117 1.55 11.25 18.00
CA ALA A 117 1.73 10.15 18.95
C ALA A 117 1.89 8.84 18.19
N TRP A 118 2.80 8.00 18.66
CA TRP A 118 3.14 6.73 18.04
C TRP A 118 3.11 5.60 19.07
N VAL A 119 2.41 4.52 18.75
CA VAL A 119 2.39 3.27 19.51
C VAL A 119 3.39 2.30 18.91
N PRO A 120 4.43 1.90 19.66
CA PRO A 120 5.36 0.88 19.18
C PRO A 120 4.71 -0.50 19.05
N PRO A 121 5.21 -1.35 18.15
CA PRO A 121 4.75 -2.73 18.09
C PRO A 121 5.02 -3.45 19.43
N ASN A 122 4.12 -4.36 19.80
CA ASN A 122 4.24 -5.26 20.95
C ASN A 122 4.46 -4.58 22.31
N CYS A 123 3.99 -3.34 22.50
CA CYS A 123 4.11 -2.62 23.78
C CYS A 123 2.88 -2.77 24.71
N GLY A 124 1.89 -3.59 24.35
CA GLY A 124 0.69 -3.81 25.16
C GLY A 124 -0.36 -2.70 25.07
N MET A 125 -0.23 -1.77 24.13
CA MET A 125 -1.24 -0.73 23.86
C MET A 125 -2.46 -1.25 23.09
N THR A 126 -2.27 -2.17 22.13
CA THR A 126 -3.34 -2.74 21.33
C THR A 126 -3.33 -4.26 21.47
N GLU A 127 -4.51 -4.90 21.41
CA GLU A 127 -4.62 -6.37 21.43
C GLU A 127 -3.87 -7.02 20.27
N SER A 128 -3.85 -6.35 19.11
CA SER A 128 -3.14 -6.81 17.92
C SER A 128 -1.62 -6.81 18.06
N GLY A 129 -1.07 -6.08 19.03
CA GLY A 129 0.38 -5.80 19.11
C GLY A 129 0.90 -4.92 17.96
N LEU A 130 0.05 -4.50 17.04
CA LEU A 130 0.46 -3.70 15.89
C LEU A 130 0.50 -2.22 16.23
N GLU A 131 1.48 -1.57 15.64
CA GLU A 131 1.80 -0.15 15.77
C GLU A 131 0.70 0.77 15.26
N GLU A 132 0.62 1.99 15.79
CA GLU A 132 -0.38 2.98 15.37
C GLU A 132 0.15 4.40 15.52
N ASP A 133 -0.15 5.26 14.54
CA ASP A 133 0.16 6.68 14.58
C ASP A 133 -1.13 7.49 14.74
N CYS A 134 -1.08 8.55 15.55
CA CYS A 134 -2.15 9.55 15.65
C CYS A 134 -1.54 10.93 15.39
N VAL A 135 -1.90 11.52 14.25
CA VAL A 135 -1.39 12.82 13.80
C VAL A 135 -2.34 13.91 14.26
N TRP A 136 -1.80 14.97 14.84
CA TRP A 136 -2.61 16.05 15.42
C TRP A 136 -3.24 16.89 14.32
N ASP A 137 -2.42 17.46 13.44
CA ASP A 137 -2.85 18.40 12.43
C ASP A 137 -3.05 17.70 11.07
N PRO A 138 -4.30 17.60 10.56
CA PRO A 138 -4.59 16.99 9.26
C PRO A 138 -3.82 17.60 8.09
N ARG A 139 -3.37 18.86 8.20
CA ARG A 139 -2.58 19.54 7.15
C ARG A 139 -1.22 18.89 6.91
N ARG A 140 -0.75 18.03 7.82
CA ARG A 140 0.47 17.23 7.67
C ARG A 140 0.30 16.01 6.77
N ILE A 141 -0.93 15.72 6.35
CA ILE A 141 -1.32 14.51 5.62
C ILE A 141 -1.68 14.90 4.18
N VAL A 142 -0.99 14.29 3.23
CA VAL A 142 -1.27 14.43 1.80
C VAL A 142 -1.83 13.10 1.30
N ILE A 143 -3.01 13.14 0.67
CA ILE A 143 -3.63 11.95 0.08
C ILE A 143 -2.89 11.59 -1.22
N LEU A 144 -2.50 10.32 -1.35
CA LEU A 144 -1.84 9.79 -2.54
C LEU A 144 -2.80 8.97 -3.42
N GLY A 145 -3.78 8.31 -2.82
CA GLY A 145 -4.75 7.51 -3.54
C GLY A 145 -5.65 6.66 -2.63
N VAL A 146 -6.57 5.94 -3.26
CA VAL A 146 -7.47 4.99 -2.59
C VAL A 146 -7.22 3.60 -3.14
N ILE A 147 -7.07 2.64 -2.24
CA ILE A 147 -6.92 1.22 -2.51
C ILE A 147 -8.27 0.58 -2.22
N TYR A 148 -8.76 -0.20 -3.19
CA TYR A 148 -10.00 -0.94 -3.09
C TYR A 148 -9.72 -2.43 -2.86
N PRO A 149 -10.61 -3.15 -2.15
CA PRO A 149 -10.49 -4.59 -1.99
C PRO A 149 -10.67 -5.26 -3.36
N PHE A 150 -9.81 -6.21 -3.69
CA PHE A 150 -10.02 -7.07 -4.85
C PHE A 150 -10.43 -8.48 -4.40
N MET A 151 -11.51 -8.98 -5.00
CA MET A 151 -12.01 -10.32 -4.73
C MET A 151 -11.27 -11.31 -5.60
N VAL A 152 -10.52 -12.21 -4.95
CA VAL A 152 -9.84 -13.31 -5.64
C VAL A 152 -10.67 -14.58 -5.47
N PRO A 153 -11.01 -15.31 -6.56
CA PRO A 153 -11.64 -16.62 -6.44
C PRO A 153 -10.72 -17.54 -5.61
N VAL A 154 -11.25 -18.24 -4.61
CA VAL A 154 -10.47 -19.32 -3.98
C VAL A 154 -10.28 -20.39 -5.04
N GLN A 155 -9.02 -20.64 -5.42
CA GLN A 155 -8.66 -21.82 -6.18
C GLN A 155 -8.99 -23.04 -5.32
N VAL A 156 -10.15 -23.65 -5.57
CA VAL A 156 -10.43 -24.99 -5.07
C VAL A 156 -9.55 -25.91 -5.90
N GLY A 157 -8.52 -26.49 -5.28
CA GLY A 157 -7.66 -27.45 -5.95
C GLY A 157 -8.51 -28.60 -6.48
N TYR A 158 -8.65 -28.69 -7.80
CA TYR A 158 -9.07 -29.95 -8.40
C TYR A 158 -7.93 -30.95 -8.17
N PRO A 159 -8.19 -32.16 -7.65
CA PRO A 159 -7.16 -33.19 -7.63
C PRO A 159 -6.67 -33.39 -9.07
N ALA A 160 -5.35 -33.51 -9.22
CA ALA A 160 -4.75 -33.84 -10.51
C ALA A 160 -5.44 -35.09 -11.04
N VAL A 161 -6.14 -34.98 -12.17
CA VAL A 161 -6.56 -36.15 -12.91
C VAL A 161 -5.29 -36.77 -13.44
N ASP A 162 -5.05 -38.03 -13.07
CA ASP A 162 -3.89 -38.79 -13.53
C ASP A 162 -3.78 -38.67 -15.05
N ALA A 163 -2.60 -38.26 -15.51
CA ALA A 163 -2.28 -38.20 -16.92
C ALA A 163 -2.36 -39.63 -17.48
N VAL A 164 -3.43 -39.92 -18.22
CA VAL A 164 -3.44 -41.05 -19.13
C VAL A 164 -2.40 -40.77 -20.22
N GLU A 165 -1.35 -41.59 -20.22
CA GLU A 165 -0.31 -41.57 -21.26
C GLU A 165 -0.94 -41.70 -22.65
N GLY A 166 -0.81 -40.65 -23.46
CA GLY A 166 -0.98 -40.74 -24.91
C GLY A 166 0.26 -41.37 -25.55
N PRO A 167 0.13 -42.10 -26.67
CA PRO A 167 1.23 -42.87 -27.21
C PRO A 167 2.33 -41.96 -27.78
N ALA A 168 3.57 -42.36 -27.54
CA ALA A 168 4.77 -41.72 -28.05
C ALA A 168 4.78 -41.73 -29.59
N VAL A 169 4.91 -40.54 -30.19
CA VAL A 169 5.22 -40.40 -31.61
C VAL A 169 6.73 -40.25 -31.73
N GLY A 170 7.40 -41.38 -32.03
CA GLY A 170 8.82 -41.43 -32.33
C GLY A 170 9.12 -41.06 -33.78
N ASP A 171 10.08 -40.15 -33.93
CA ASP A 171 11.14 -40.10 -34.93
C ASP A 171 10.85 -40.48 -36.40
N VAL A 172 10.88 -39.47 -37.28
CA VAL A 172 11.60 -39.58 -38.55
C VAL A 172 12.47 -38.35 -38.76
N ILE A 173 13.76 -38.65 -38.90
CA ILE A 173 14.94 -37.82 -39.06
C ILE A 173 15.18 -37.41 -40.53
N HIS A 174 15.66 -36.17 -40.69
CA HIS A 174 16.66 -35.64 -41.65
C HIS A 174 16.67 -36.06 -43.13
N GLN A 175 16.67 -35.05 -44.03
CA GLN A 175 17.74 -34.84 -45.04
C GLN A 175 17.96 -33.35 -45.35
N GLN A 176 19.24 -32.95 -45.51
CA GLN A 176 19.82 -31.63 -45.85
C GLN A 176 19.86 -31.44 -47.39
N ASP A 177 19.46 -30.29 -47.98
CA ASP A 177 20.27 -29.11 -48.45
C ASP A 177 20.99 -29.35 -49.82
N PRO A 178 21.51 -28.37 -50.63
CA PRO A 178 21.26 -26.92 -50.85
C PRO A 178 21.13 -26.54 -52.36
N LEU A 179 20.86 -25.26 -52.72
CA LEU A 179 21.61 -24.46 -53.75
C LEU A 179 20.92 -23.16 -54.24
N ARG A 180 21.75 -22.10 -54.31
CA ARG A 180 21.72 -20.88 -55.17
C ARG A 180 20.70 -19.78 -54.86
N ARG A 181 20.96 -18.49 -55.10
CA ARG A 181 22.15 -17.61 -55.22
C ARG A 181 21.57 -16.22 -55.55
N ASP A 182 22.29 -15.17 -55.14
CA ASP A 182 22.35 -13.84 -55.75
C ASP A 182 21.15 -12.88 -55.60
N GLY A 183 21.46 -11.62 -55.22
CA GLY A 183 20.49 -10.53 -55.33
C GLY A 183 20.74 -9.28 -54.49
N VAL A 184 21.92 -8.66 -54.63
CA VAL A 184 22.22 -7.29 -54.18
C VAL A 184 21.24 -6.29 -54.80
N THR A 185 20.74 -5.31 -54.04
CA THR A 185 20.69 -3.88 -54.45
C THR A 185 20.56 -2.97 -53.22
N ARG A 186 21.52 -2.05 -53.13
CA ARG A 186 21.68 -0.94 -52.18
C ARG A 186 21.11 0.34 -52.83
N ILE A 187 21.07 1.44 -52.06
CA ILE A 187 20.99 2.89 -52.46
C ILE A 187 19.61 3.53 -52.12
N ARG A 188 19.46 4.73 -51.54
CA ARG A 188 20.29 5.72 -50.82
C ARG A 188 19.33 6.79 -50.25
N THR A 189 19.59 7.23 -49.02
CA THR A 189 19.62 8.62 -48.47
C THR A 189 18.73 9.74 -49.06
N SER A 190 18.10 10.54 -48.15
CA SER A 190 18.04 12.02 -48.13
C SER A 190 17.37 12.48 -46.82
N GLN A 191 18.11 13.00 -45.81
CA GLN A 191 18.08 14.40 -45.34
C GLN A 191 16.78 15.18 -45.66
N THR A 192 16.07 15.78 -44.70
CA THR A 192 16.42 17.07 -44.07
C THR A 192 15.46 17.44 -42.91
N ILE A 193 15.98 18.15 -41.91
CA ILE A 193 15.26 18.92 -40.88
C ILE A 193 15.00 20.35 -41.44
N PRO A 194 13.95 21.06 -41.02
CA PRO A 194 14.21 22.29 -40.26
C PRO A 194 13.23 22.55 -39.10
N LYS A 195 13.76 23.30 -38.12
CA LYS A 195 13.08 23.89 -36.95
C LYS A 195 12.12 25.01 -37.35
N ARG A 196 11.03 25.16 -36.59
CA ARG A 196 10.74 26.35 -35.77
C ARG A 196 9.91 25.94 -34.57
#